data_AF-A0A831VEZ2-F1
#
_entry.id   AF-A0A831VEZ2-F1
#
_cell.length_a   1.000
_cell.length_b   1.000
_cell.length_c   1.000
_cell.angle_alpha   90.00
_cell.angle_beta   90.00
_cell.angle_gamma   90.00
#
_symmetry.space_group_name_H-M   'P 1'
#
loop_
_entity.id
_entity.type
_entity.pdbx_description
1 polymer ?
#
loop_
_entity_poly.entity_id
_entity_poly.type
_entity_poly.pdbx_seq_one_letter_code
_entity_poly.pdbx_strand_id
1 'polypeptide(L)'
;FGVRTYAKEDRYYDIAAYGDDAASLMRLLAVSAPSAGGGYLSPKFDGFVGEARVEVRLDRDSIGLTRGGLVAADLTISEGGVEVKYNVYLRGDHILLQFQSTDRSRAELAARLLKLAGVDAEVERVGGEDEWRIRATTDKLAAGRKELRDAIAEIVGTARDNGWINEGTANRWLDKLRSGITLREGWPRYEVGLAKGALVIRYRSINPDNIERETRRLRDMGLVEGVHFSVRMPEGGGEGYVSILKDGLMRAAWLSVHGGEEQRRLAAEFVEYILQRAREGGDDVYRKALEIVKRGREVGSLRLTDIKGAEVLIEGRRHVVSVLGGGAQTERSYSGRTLLKITITAEVDGVRRDYEVTFGRYGKDNKALGRATARADAPGGREADAERLSALIKALTGREPWVYRVGNKMVVECGGEHLDGFARYAELADAITSWLKIAER
;
A
#
# COMPACT_ATOMS: atom_id res chain seq x y z
N PHE A 1 19.26 10.18 36.92
CA PHE A 1 20.43 10.49 36.09
C PHE A 1 21.53 11.10 36.97
N GLY A 2 22.61 10.40 37.28
CA GLY A 2 23.77 11.01 37.96
C GLY A 2 24.49 11.99 37.04
N VAL A 3 23.98 13.22 36.91
CA VAL A 3 24.46 14.23 35.95
C VAL A 3 25.39 15.22 36.63
N ARG A 4 26.48 15.60 35.94
CA ARG A 4 27.27 16.79 36.27
C ARG A 4 27.17 17.79 35.13
N THR A 5 26.67 18.98 35.42
CA THR A 5 26.59 20.10 34.47
C THR A 5 27.70 21.09 34.76
N TYR A 6 28.44 21.48 33.72
CA TYR A 6 29.46 22.52 33.80
C TYR A 6 29.07 23.66 32.86
N ALA A 7 28.87 24.85 33.41
CA ALA A 7 28.74 26.07 32.62
C ALA A 7 30.15 26.61 32.36
N LYS A 8 30.57 26.63 31.09
CA LYS A 8 31.75 27.38 30.66
C LYS A 8 31.28 28.67 30.00
N GLU A 9 32.02 29.75 30.23
CA GLU A 9 31.70 31.11 29.82
C GLU A 9 31.10 31.19 28.39
N ASP A 10 29.89 31.73 28.35
CA ASP A 10 29.31 32.53 27.26
C ASP A 10 29.01 31.93 25.89
N ARG A 11 28.76 30.62 25.77
CA ARG A 11 27.81 30.06 24.77
C ARG A 11 27.58 28.54 24.72
N TYR A 12 28.33 27.72 25.47
CA TYR A 12 28.27 26.25 25.34
C TYR A 12 28.01 25.55 26.67
N TYR A 13 26.99 24.69 26.73
CA TYR A 13 26.72 23.80 27.86
C TYR A 13 27.31 22.41 27.55
N ASP A 14 28.30 21.98 28.33
CA ASP A 14 28.77 20.60 28.29
C ASP A 14 27.97 19.77 29.31
N ILE A 15 27.08 18.92 28.79
CA ILE A 15 26.34 17.95 29.58
C ILE A 15 27.06 16.60 29.46
N ALA A 16 27.78 16.21 30.50
CA ALA A 16 28.40 14.90 30.60
C ALA A 16 27.52 13.96 31.44
N ALA A 17 27.03 12.89 30.81
CA ALA A 17 26.35 11.79 31.48
C ALA A 17 27.13 10.49 31.27
N TYR A 18 27.23 9.66 32.30
CA TYR A 18 27.98 8.41 32.29
C TYR A 18 27.06 7.22 32.61
N GLY A 19 27.28 6.08 31.97
CA GLY A 19 26.50 4.84 32.14
C GLY A 19 25.31 4.70 31.17
N ASP A 20 24.51 3.65 31.33
CA ASP A 20 23.33 3.36 30.46
C ASP A 20 22.28 4.50 30.50
N ASP A 21 22.23 5.26 31.60
CA ASP A 21 21.44 6.49 31.78
C ASP A 21 21.84 7.64 30.84
N ALA A 22 23.06 7.64 30.31
CA ALA A 22 23.59 8.70 29.46
C ALA A 22 22.98 8.68 28.05
N ALA A 23 22.75 7.48 27.51
CA ALA A 23 22.08 7.32 26.22
C ALA A 23 20.61 7.79 26.33
N SER A 24 19.94 7.47 27.44
CA SER A 24 18.56 7.90 27.74
C SER A 24 18.44 9.42 27.84
N LEU A 25 19.36 10.08 28.58
CA LEU A 25 19.39 11.53 28.69
C LEU A 25 19.71 12.21 27.35
N MET A 26 20.67 11.70 26.58
CA MET A 26 21.04 12.25 25.27
C MET A 26 19.91 12.13 24.24
N ARG A 27 19.08 11.08 24.31
CA ARG A 27 17.88 10.91 23.45
C ARG A 27 16.78 11.90 23.81
N LEU A 28 16.49 12.05 25.10
CA LEU A 28 15.52 13.02 25.59
C LEU A 28 15.98 14.46 25.29
N LEU A 29 17.29 14.70 25.33
CA LEU A 29 17.92 15.96 24.97
C LEU A 29 17.88 16.24 23.45
N ALA A 30 18.11 15.23 22.60
CA ALA A 30 18.04 15.35 21.13
C ALA A 30 16.66 15.80 20.65
N VAL A 31 15.59 15.36 21.31
CA VAL A 31 14.20 15.77 21.02
C VAL A 31 13.86 17.12 21.66
N SER A 32 14.67 17.60 22.61
CA SER A 32 14.47 18.84 23.36
C SER A 32 15.29 20.04 22.90
N ALA A 33 16.31 19.82 22.06
CA ALA A 33 17.18 20.89 21.60
C ALA A 33 16.31 21.95 20.91
N PRO A 34 16.25 23.19 21.43
CA PRO A 34 15.53 24.24 20.75
C PRO A 34 16.31 24.54 19.47
N SER A 35 15.78 24.15 18.31
CA SER A 35 16.02 24.91 17.09
C SER A 35 15.27 26.25 17.24
N ALA A 36 15.73 27.08 18.18
CA ALA A 36 15.39 28.48 18.21
C ALA A 36 16.10 29.13 17.00
N GLY A 37 15.38 29.16 15.87
CA GLY A 37 15.88 29.68 14.60
C GLY A 37 16.66 28.62 13.81
N GLY A 38 16.39 28.51 12.50
CA GLY A 38 17.00 27.51 11.64
C GLY A 38 18.53 27.46 11.73
N GLY A 39 19.09 26.27 11.90
CA GLY A 39 20.53 26.04 11.88
C GLY A 39 20.94 24.67 12.46
N TYR A 40 21.26 23.73 11.56
CA TYR A 40 22.11 22.54 11.74
C TYR A 40 22.07 21.77 13.08
N LEU A 41 21.29 20.68 13.11
CA LEU A 41 21.67 19.49 13.90
C LEU A 41 22.71 18.70 13.10
N SER A 42 23.80 18.27 13.75
CA SER A 42 24.86 17.51 13.06
C SER A 42 24.37 16.10 12.66
N PRO A 43 24.83 15.53 11.52
CA PRO A 43 24.49 14.15 11.10
C PRO A 43 24.83 13.06 12.13
N LYS A 44 25.65 13.37 13.15
CA LYS A 44 25.96 12.45 14.26
C LYS A 44 24.78 12.26 15.22
N PHE A 45 23.81 13.18 15.25
CA PHE A 45 22.59 13.06 16.08
C PHE A 45 21.55 12.14 15.44
N ASP A 46 21.44 12.09 14.10
CA ASP A 46 20.53 11.17 13.39
C ASP A 46 20.83 9.69 13.69
N GLY A 47 22.10 9.36 14.01
CA GLY A 47 22.51 8.02 14.43
C GLY A 47 21.99 7.59 15.81
N PHE A 48 21.61 8.52 16.68
CA PHE A 48 21.04 8.24 18.01
C PHE A 48 19.50 8.20 18.02
N VAL A 49 18.85 8.65 16.94
CA VAL A 49 17.39 8.59 16.74
C VAL A 49 16.95 7.17 16.30
N GLY A 50 17.90 6.28 16.05
CA GLY A 50 17.66 4.84 15.87
C GLY A 50 17.16 4.18 17.16
N GLU A 51 15.91 3.73 17.13
CA GLU A 51 15.20 2.98 18.19
C GLU A 51 15.04 3.70 19.54
N ALA A 52 14.28 4.79 19.59
CA ALA A 52 13.56 5.16 20.81
C ALA A 52 12.45 4.11 21.07
N ARG A 53 12.64 3.23 22.06
CA ARG A 53 11.63 2.29 22.54
C ARG A 53 10.79 2.98 23.61
N VAL A 54 9.78 3.71 23.16
CA VAL A 54 8.72 4.21 24.05
C VAL A 54 7.91 3.01 24.51
N GLU A 55 7.86 2.77 25.82
CA GLU A 55 6.98 1.75 26.38
C GLU A 55 5.64 2.38 26.74
N VAL A 56 4.55 1.73 26.33
CA VAL A 56 3.20 2.10 26.71
C VAL A 56 2.60 0.96 27.52
N ARG A 57 2.19 1.24 28.76
CA ARG A 57 1.58 0.28 29.67
C ARG A 57 0.19 0.73 30.05
N LEU A 58 -0.80 -0.11 29.77
CA LEU A 58 -2.18 0.07 30.22
C LEU A 58 -2.36 -0.57 31.59
N ASP A 59 -2.87 0.20 32.55
CA ASP A 59 -3.34 -0.35 33.82
C ASP A 59 -4.75 -0.93 33.61
N ARG A 60 -4.82 -2.24 33.37
CA ARG A 60 -6.08 -2.94 33.07
C ARG A 60 -7.09 -2.87 34.21
N ASP A 61 -6.60 -2.84 35.45
CA ASP A 61 -7.43 -2.80 36.65
C ASP A 61 -8.03 -1.40 36.89
N SER A 62 -7.46 -0.38 36.25
CA SER A 62 -7.99 1.00 36.29
C SER A 62 -9.18 1.25 35.34
N ILE A 63 -9.49 0.31 34.44
CA ILE A 63 -10.56 0.48 33.45
C ILE A 63 -11.92 0.35 34.14
N GLY A 64 -12.65 1.45 34.25
CA GLY A 64 -13.94 1.43 34.95
C GLY A 64 -14.81 2.66 34.71
N LEU A 65 -16.02 2.61 35.25
CA LEU A 65 -16.95 3.74 35.25
C LEU A 65 -16.63 4.69 36.41
N THR A 66 -16.48 5.96 36.08
CA THR A 66 -16.47 7.05 37.06
C THR A 66 -17.86 7.21 37.68
N ARG A 67 -17.95 7.93 38.82
CA ARG A 67 -19.24 8.25 39.46
C ARG A 67 -20.24 8.96 38.53
N GLY A 68 -19.76 9.62 37.48
CA GLY A 68 -20.58 10.28 36.46
C GLY A 68 -20.96 9.41 35.26
N GLY A 69 -20.67 8.10 35.29
CA GLY A 69 -21.00 7.17 34.20
C GLY A 69 -20.07 7.25 32.98
N LEU A 70 -18.94 7.96 33.08
CA LEU A 70 -17.92 7.99 32.03
C LEU A 70 -16.91 6.87 32.24
N VAL A 71 -16.50 6.20 31.16
CA VAL A 71 -15.39 5.24 31.22
C VAL A 71 -14.08 6.00 31.36
N ALA A 72 -13.26 5.59 32.33
CA ALA A 72 -11.92 6.08 32.56
C ALA A 72 -10.93 4.91 32.65
N ALA A 73 -9.68 5.18 32.29
CA ALA A 73 -8.56 4.25 32.44
C ALA A 73 -7.25 5.03 32.56
N ASP A 74 -6.24 4.39 33.12
CA ASP A 74 -4.92 4.94 33.29
C ASP A 74 -3.91 4.29 32.34
N LEU A 75 -3.08 5.14 31.72
CA LEU A 75 -2.07 4.72 30.76
C LEU A 75 -0.72 5.35 31.13
N THR A 76 0.31 4.54 31.25
CA THR A 76 1.67 4.99 31.55
C THR A 76 2.52 4.95 30.29
N ILE A 77 3.19 6.07 29.98
CA ILE A 77 4.19 6.16 28.91
C ILE A 77 5.55 6.36 29.56
N SER A 78 6.53 5.57 29.14
CA SER A 78 7.89 5.68 29.65
C SER A 78 8.96 5.60 28.57
N GLU A 79 10.08 6.25 28.83
CA GLU A 79 11.31 6.15 28.05
C GLU A 79 12.50 6.34 29.00
N GLY A 80 13.50 5.45 28.91
CA GLY A 80 14.78 5.65 29.60
C GLY A 80 14.68 5.80 31.13
N GLY A 81 13.76 5.09 31.78
CA GLY A 81 13.54 5.13 33.23
C GLY A 81 12.65 6.28 33.73
N VAL A 82 12.13 7.12 32.82
CA VAL A 82 11.17 8.18 33.16
C VAL A 82 9.78 7.73 32.77
N GLU A 83 8.83 7.83 33.70
CA GLU A 83 7.43 7.43 33.47
C GLU A 83 6.46 8.55 33.81
N VAL A 84 5.41 8.67 32.99
CA VAL A 84 4.29 9.57 33.24
C VAL A 84 2.98 8.82 33.06
N LYS A 85 2.08 8.98 34.03
CA LYS A 85 0.73 8.43 34.04
C LYS A 85 -0.26 9.44 33.46
N TYR A 86 -1.04 9.00 32.47
CA TYR A 86 -2.08 9.77 31.78
C TYR A 86 -3.44 9.16 32.07
N ASN A 87 -4.47 10.01 32.13
CA ASN A 87 -5.86 9.57 32.24
C ASN A 87 -6.49 9.53 30.84
N VAL A 88 -7.16 8.43 30.51
CA VAL A 88 -7.93 8.27 29.27
C VAL A 88 -9.40 8.23 29.62
N TYR A 89 -10.21 9.05 28.95
CA TYR A 89 -11.65 9.10 29.11
C TYR A 89 -12.35 8.79 27.79
N LEU A 90 -13.36 7.91 27.82
CA LEU A 90 -14.29 7.74 26.71
C LEU A 90 -15.47 8.68 26.93
N ARG A 91 -15.51 9.78 26.18
CA ARG A 91 -16.58 10.77 26.21
C ARG A 91 -17.50 10.53 25.02
N GLY A 92 -18.77 10.92 25.14
CA GLY A 92 -19.85 10.51 24.22
C GLY A 92 -19.51 10.43 22.73
N ASP A 93 -18.72 11.37 22.19
CA ASP A 93 -18.29 11.43 20.79
C ASP A 93 -16.77 11.33 20.55
N HIS A 94 -15.93 11.31 21.59
CA HIS A 94 -14.47 11.23 21.45
C HIS A 94 -13.73 10.57 22.63
N ILE A 95 -12.52 10.10 22.34
CA ILE A 95 -11.52 9.66 23.31
C ILE A 95 -10.69 10.88 23.70
N LEU A 96 -10.51 11.09 25.00
CA LEU A 96 -9.68 12.15 25.55
C LEU A 96 -8.57 11.54 26.41
N LEU A 97 -7.32 11.74 26.01
CA LEU A 97 -6.16 11.51 26.86
C LEU A 97 -5.76 12.84 27.50
N GLN A 98 -5.52 12.83 28.81
CA GLN A 98 -5.25 14.03 29.60
C GLN A 98 -4.16 13.83 30.65
N PHE A 99 -3.33 14.86 30.82
CA PHE A 99 -2.40 15.02 31.94
C PHE A 99 -2.59 16.41 32.58
N GLN A 100 -2.43 16.51 33.91
CA GLN A 100 -2.52 17.77 34.66
C GLN A 100 -1.46 17.82 35.77
N SER A 101 -0.84 18.98 35.98
CA SER A 101 0.12 19.20 37.07
C SER A 101 0.23 20.69 37.41
N THR A 102 0.52 21.00 38.68
CA THR A 102 0.94 22.34 39.13
C THR A 102 2.39 22.66 38.77
N ASP A 103 3.17 21.66 38.32
CA ASP A 103 4.53 21.83 37.82
C ASP A 103 4.54 21.86 36.29
N ARG A 104 4.87 23.04 35.74
CA ARG A 104 5.03 23.25 34.29
C ARG A 104 6.03 22.27 33.68
N SER A 105 7.14 22.01 34.37
CA SER A 105 8.22 21.14 33.88
C SER A 105 7.73 19.71 33.71
N ARG A 106 6.86 19.27 34.63
CA ARG A 106 6.23 17.95 34.58
C ARG A 106 5.21 17.85 33.45
N ALA A 107 4.46 18.91 33.18
CA ALA A 107 3.60 18.97 32.00
C ALA A 107 4.43 18.93 30.71
N GLU A 108 5.48 19.74 30.58
CA GLU A 108 6.35 19.72 29.39
C GLU A 108 7.00 18.34 29.15
N LEU A 109 7.39 17.63 30.21
CA LEU A 109 7.85 16.24 30.13
C LEU A 109 6.75 15.30 29.59
N ALA A 110 5.52 15.45 30.09
CA ALA A 110 4.38 14.65 29.65
C ALA A 110 4.03 14.90 28.16
N ALA A 111 4.15 16.13 27.66
CA ALA A 111 3.98 16.41 26.23
C ALA A 111 5.06 15.75 25.38
N ARG A 112 6.32 15.76 25.86
CA ARG A 112 7.45 15.14 25.15
C ARG A 112 7.31 13.63 25.03
N LEU A 113 6.91 12.94 26.09
CA LEU A 113 6.66 11.49 26.05
C LEU A 113 5.50 11.14 25.11
N LEU A 114 4.44 11.95 25.05
CA LEU A 114 3.37 11.78 24.06
C LEU A 114 3.87 11.98 22.63
N LYS A 115 4.72 12.98 22.41
CA LYS A 115 5.32 13.23 21.09
C LYS A 115 6.19 12.07 20.62
N LEU A 116 6.94 11.46 21.54
CA LEU A 116 7.70 10.24 21.27
C LEU A 116 6.78 9.05 20.94
N ALA A 117 5.64 8.95 21.61
CA ALA A 117 4.55 8.04 21.27
C ALA A 117 3.76 8.45 20.00
N GLY A 118 4.24 9.44 19.23
CA GLY A 118 3.67 9.85 17.94
C GLY A 118 2.48 10.81 18.03
N VAL A 119 2.20 11.39 19.20
CA VAL A 119 1.06 12.29 19.42
C VAL A 119 1.53 13.69 19.80
N ASP A 120 1.22 14.68 18.97
CA ASP A 120 1.55 16.07 19.26
C ASP A 120 0.48 16.75 20.13
N ALA A 121 0.88 17.15 21.34
CA ALA A 121 -0.02 17.69 22.34
C ALA A 121 0.63 18.90 23.04
N GLU A 122 -0.09 20.02 23.03
CA GLU A 122 0.39 21.29 23.55
C GLU A 122 0.17 21.39 25.06
N VAL A 123 1.09 22.10 25.73
CA VAL A 123 0.99 22.41 27.16
C VAL A 123 0.20 23.71 27.30
N GLU A 124 -0.97 23.60 27.90
CA GLU A 124 -1.89 24.72 28.13
C GLU A 124 -1.91 25.09 29.61
N ARG A 125 -1.95 26.39 29.93
CA ARG A 125 -2.23 26.87 31.29
C ARG A 125 -3.74 26.94 31.51
N VAL A 126 -4.23 26.41 32.62
CA VAL A 126 -5.66 26.36 32.93
C VAL A 126 -6.04 27.55 33.83
N GLY A 127 -6.69 28.57 33.25
CA GLY A 127 -7.26 29.68 34.01
C GLY A 127 -6.24 30.57 34.74
N GLY A 128 -6.66 31.17 35.86
CA GLY A 128 -5.84 32.06 36.71
C GLY A 128 -5.05 31.34 37.80
N GLU A 129 -5.08 30.01 37.82
CA GLU A 129 -4.31 29.18 38.75
C GLU A 129 -3.06 28.63 38.06
N ASP A 130 -2.03 28.29 38.83
CA ASP A 130 -0.74 27.77 38.35
C ASP A 130 -0.83 26.29 37.93
N GLU A 131 -1.87 25.91 37.19
CA GLU A 131 -2.09 24.56 36.68
C GLU A 131 -1.80 24.46 35.17
N TRP A 132 -1.09 23.39 34.81
CA TRP A 132 -0.69 23.06 33.44
C TRP A 132 -1.32 21.75 33.00
N ARG A 133 -1.81 21.71 31.77
CA ARG A 133 -2.58 20.59 31.23
C ARG A 133 -2.16 20.27 29.80
N ILE A 134 -2.25 18.98 29.47
CA ILE A 134 -2.10 18.48 28.11
C ILE A 134 -3.33 17.65 27.76
N ARG A 135 -3.78 17.77 26.51
CA ARG A 135 -4.91 17.02 25.97
C ARG A 135 -4.60 16.48 24.58
N ALA A 136 -5.03 15.24 24.32
CA ALA A 136 -5.07 14.66 22.99
C ALA A 136 -6.42 13.99 22.76
N THR A 137 -7.05 14.26 21.62
CA THR A 137 -8.36 13.73 21.24
C THR A 137 -8.23 12.59 20.23
N THR A 138 -9.33 11.88 19.96
CA THR A 138 -9.36 10.66 19.10
C THR A 138 -8.52 10.77 17.82
N ASP A 139 -8.60 11.89 17.08
CA ASP A 139 -7.85 12.08 15.84
C ASP A 139 -6.34 12.15 16.06
N LYS A 140 -5.90 12.89 17.09
CA LYS A 140 -4.49 12.97 17.49
C LYS A 140 -3.99 11.63 18.02
N LEU A 141 -4.81 10.92 18.80
CA LEU A 141 -4.47 9.60 19.34
C LEU A 141 -4.37 8.53 18.25
N ALA A 142 -5.23 8.59 17.23
CA ALA A 142 -5.17 7.71 16.07
C ALA A 142 -3.94 7.97 15.17
N ALA A 143 -3.22 9.08 15.37
CA ALA A 143 -1.94 9.36 14.74
C ALA A 143 -0.72 8.81 15.53
N GLY A 144 -0.92 8.40 16.79
CA GLY A 144 0.13 7.87 17.65
C GLY A 144 0.71 6.54 17.18
N ARG A 145 1.82 6.10 17.76
CA ARG A 145 2.46 4.79 17.48
C ARG A 145 1.56 3.62 17.85
N LYS A 146 1.86 2.44 17.28
CA LYS A 146 1.02 1.25 17.42
C LYS A 146 0.79 0.87 18.88
N GLU A 147 1.82 0.95 19.72
CA GLU A 147 1.76 0.61 21.14
C GLU A 147 0.73 1.47 21.88
N LEU A 148 0.69 2.77 21.59
CA LEU A 148 -0.31 3.69 22.16
C LEU A 148 -1.71 3.41 21.63
N ARG A 149 -1.85 3.17 20.33
CA ARG A 149 -3.15 2.88 19.72
C ARG A 149 -3.73 1.55 20.19
N ASP A 150 -2.90 0.53 20.32
CA ASP A 150 -3.30 -0.80 20.79
C ASP A 150 -3.75 -0.73 22.26
N ALA A 151 -3.02 0.00 23.12
CA ALA A 151 -3.44 0.24 24.50
C ALA A 151 -4.79 0.98 24.59
N ILE A 152 -5.02 2.01 23.75
CA ILE A 152 -6.30 2.72 23.73
C ILE A 152 -7.41 1.86 23.14
N ALA A 153 -7.11 1.05 22.12
CA ALA A 153 -8.07 0.12 21.53
C ALA A 153 -8.51 -0.96 22.51
N GLU A 154 -7.61 -1.40 23.41
CA GLU A 154 -7.94 -2.32 24.49
C GLU A 154 -8.97 -1.68 25.45
N ILE A 155 -8.79 -0.42 25.86
CA ILE A 155 -9.76 0.31 26.69
C ILE A 155 -11.15 0.37 26.01
N VAL A 156 -11.19 0.72 24.72
CA VAL A 156 -12.45 0.78 23.95
C VAL A 156 -13.09 -0.60 23.81
N GLY A 157 -12.28 -1.64 23.60
CA GLY A 157 -12.74 -3.03 23.54
C GLY A 157 -13.38 -3.48 24.86
N THR A 158 -12.69 -3.27 25.98
CA THR A 158 -13.22 -3.59 27.32
C THR A 158 -14.51 -2.82 27.61
N ALA A 159 -14.58 -1.54 27.26
CA ALA A 159 -15.78 -0.74 27.45
C ALA A 159 -16.97 -1.24 26.61
N ARG A 160 -16.71 -1.68 25.38
CA ARG A 160 -17.73 -2.28 24.50
C ARG A 160 -18.21 -3.62 25.05
N ASP A 161 -17.29 -4.49 25.44
CA ASP A 161 -17.59 -5.85 25.87
C ASP A 161 -18.38 -5.86 27.21
N ASN A 162 -18.21 -4.82 28.04
CA ASN A 162 -19.01 -4.58 29.25
C ASN A 162 -20.30 -3.76 29.00
N GLY A 163 -20.59 -3.37 27.75
CA GLY A 163 -21.80 -2.62 27.39
C GLY A 163 -21.83 -1.16 27.88
N TRP A 164 -20.68 -0.58 28.22
CA TRP A 164 -20.59 0.80 28.74
C TRP A 164 -20.66 1.87 27.65
N ILE A 165 -20.39 1.49 26.40
CA ILE A 165 -20.45 2.37 25.22
C ILE A 165 -21.26 1.72 24.10
N ASN A 166 -21.86 2.54 23.24
CA ASN A 166 -22.60 2.05 22.08
C ASN A 166 -21.69 1.31 21.10
N GLU A 167 -22.10 0.12 20.67
CA GLU A 167 -21.32 -0.74 19.77
C GLU A 167 -20.90 -0.06 18.46
N GLY A 168 -21.79 0.73 17.84
CA GLY A 168 -21.47 1.46 16.61
C GLY A 168 -20.43 2.55 16.82
N THR A 169 -20.41 3.18 18.00
CA THR A 169 -19.39 4.18 18.38
C THR A 169 -18.06 3.50 18.70
N ALA A 170 -18.09 2.41 19.45
CA ALA A 170 -16.92 1.60 19.77
C ALA A 170 -16.23 1.08 18.52
N ASN A 171 -16.99 0.46 17.61
CA ASN A 171 -16.45 -0.09 16.36
C ASN A 171 -15.84 1.01 15.48
N ARG A 172 -16.47 2.19 15.40
CA ARG A 172 -15.89 3.34 14.67
C ARG A 172 -14.55 3.80 15.26
N TRP A 173 -14.43 3.88 16.59
CA TRP A 173 -13.17 4.25 17.23
C TRP A 173 -12.11 3.15 17.12
N LEU A 174 -12.48 1.88 17.29
CA LEU A 174 -11.58 0.74 17.09
C LEU A 174 -11.06 0.71 15.66
N ASP A 175 -11.92 0.92 14.67
CA ASP A 175 -11.50 1.03 13.27
C ASP A 175 -10.54 2.19 13.08
N LYS A 176 -10.79 3.34 13.69
CA LYS A 176 -9.92 4.53 13.63
C LYS A 176 -8.54 4.28 14.25
N LEU A 177 -8.48 3.61 15.41
CA LEU A 177 -7.26 3.26 16.13
C LEU A 177 -6.47 2.12 15.46
N ARG A 178 -7.17 1.11 14.92
CA ARG A 178 -6.58 0.01 14.14
C ARG A 178 -6.07 0.50 12.79
N SER A 179 -6.79 1.40 12.14
CA SER A 179 -6.48 1.90 10.79
C SER A 179 -5.34 2.91 10.78
N GLY A 180 -5.21 3.74 11.84
CA GLY A 180 -4.23 4.83 11.93
C GLY A 180 -4.52 5.96 10.94
N ILE A 181 -4.85 7.17 11.40
CA ILE A 181 -5.25 8.27 10.48
C ILE A 181 -4.08 8.94 9.77
N THR A 182 -2.84 8.68 10.18
CA THR A 182 -1.64 9.14 9.47
C THR A 182 -0.53 8.13 9.56
N LEU A 183 0.07 7.84 8.39
CA LEU A 183 1.33 7.13 8.19
C LEU A 183 1.38 5.77 8.92
N ARG A 184 0.90 4.72 8.27
CA ARG A 184 1.47 3.37 8.49
C ARG A 184 2.98 3.56 8.39
N GLU A 185 3.75 3.28 9.45
CA GLU A 185 5.15 3.70 9.61
C GLU A 185 5.90 3.73 8.25
N GLY A 186 6.33 4.92 7.85
CA GLY A 186 7.06 5.14 6.60
C GLY A 186 6.23 5.54 5.38
N TRP A 187 5.01 5.04 5.16
CA TRP A 187 4.28 5.21 3.87
C TRP A 187 3.54 6.56 3.76
N PRO A 188 3.79 7.36 2.71
CA PRO A 188 3.11 8.65 2.54
C PRO A 188 1.62 8.48 2.24
N ARG A 189 0.85 9.55 2.45
CA ARG A 189 -0.58 9.56 2.12
C ARG A 189 -0.78 9.56 0.61
N TYR A 190 -1.21 8.41 0.08
CA TYR A 190 -1.64 8.30 -1.32
C TYR A 190 -3.09 8.77 -1.50
N GLU A 191 -3.28 9.61 -2.52
CA GLU A 191 -4.57 9.91 -3.13
C GLU A 191 -5.00 8.69 -3.96
N VAL A 192 -6.10 8.05 -3.59
CA VAL A 192 -6.64 6.88 -4.29
C VAL A 192 -8.09 7.15 -4.65
N GLY A 193 -8.40 7.13 -5.94
CA GLY A 193 -9.73 7.49 -6.43
C GLY A 193 -9.95 7.04 -7.88
N LEU A 194 -11.06 7.49 -8.47
CA LEU A 194 -11.38 7.24 -9.87
C LEU A 194 -11.33 8.54 -10.67
N ALA A 195 -10.61 8.55 -11.79
CA ALA A 195 -10.68 9.61 -12.79
C ALA A 195 -11.21 9.01 -14.10
N LYS A 196 -12.38 9.48 -14.55
CA LYS A 196 -13.05 8.96 -15.75
C LYS A 196 -13.19 7.42 -15.75
N GLY A 197 -13.43 6.83 -14.57
CA GLY A 197 -13.57 5.39 -14.37
C GLY A 197 -12.26 4.59 -14.27
N ALA A 198 -11.10 5.22 -14.43
CA ALA A 198 -9.79 4.59 -14.21
C ALA A 198 -9.30 4.82 -12.77
N LEU A 199 -8.68 3.80 -12.17
CA LEU A 199 -8.06 3.93 -10.85
C LEU A 199 -6.86 4.87 -10.93
N VAL A 200 -6.85 5.89 -10.08
CA VAL A 200 -5.74 6.83 -9.90
C VAL A 200 -5.17 6.62 -8.51
N ILE A 201 -3.86 6.40 -8.45
CA ILE A 201 -3.08 6.30 -7.21
C ILE A 201 -1.93 7.28 -7.33
N ARG A 202 -1.91 8.32 -6.50
CA ARG A 202 -0.91 9.39 -6.59
C ARG A 202 -0.46 9.88 -5.23
N TYR A 203 0.84 10.06 -5.08
CA TYR A 203 1.44 10.82 -3.99
C TYR A 203 1.87 12.20 -4.49
N ARG A 204 1.68 13.25 -3.68
CA ARG A 204 2.01 14.64 -4.01
C ARG A 204 2.84 15.27 -2.90
N SER A 205 3.87 16.04 -3.28
CA SER A 205 4.66 16.81 -2.34
C SER A 205 5.32 18.01 -3.03
N ILE A 206 5.41 19.12 -2.32
CA ILE A 206 6.24 20.28 -2.72
C ILE A 206 7.71 20.09 -2.37
N ASN A 207 8.04 19.11 -1.53
CA ASN A 207 9.41 18.83 -1.13
C ASN A 207 10.02 17.77 -2.07
N PRO A 208 11.09 18.09 -2.83
CA PRO A 208 11.74 17.14 -3.74
C PRO A 208 12.27 15.90 -3.00
N ASP A 209 12.80 16.03 -1.79
CA ASP A 209 13.35 14.90 -1.01
C ASP A 209 12.29 13.85 -0.68
N ASN A 210 11.04 14.28 -0.52
CA ASN A 210 9.92 13.37 -0.27
C ASN A 210 9.54 12.57 -1.53
N ILE A 211 9.60 13.21 -2.70
CA ILE A 211 9.36 12.56 -3.99
C ILE A 211 10.47 11.54 -4.27
N GLU A 212 11.73 11.91 -4.05
CA GLU A 212 12.87 11.00 -4.22
C GLU A 212 12.80 9.80 -3.27
N ARG A 213 12.45 10.04 -2.00
CA ARG A 213 12.29 8.98 -1.00
C ARG A 213 11.24 7.96 -1.42
N GLU A 214 10.09 8.42 -1.89
CA GLU A 214 9.03 7.51 -2.33
C GLU A 214 9.42 6.76 -3.61
N THR A 215 10.05 7.44 -4.58
CA THR A 215 10.60 6.79 -5.77
C THR A 215 11.59 5.69 -5.41
N ARG A 216 12.50 5.93 -4.44
CA ARG A 216 13.46 4.92 -3.96
C ARG A 216 12.74 3.73 -3.35
N ARG A 217 11.75 3.96 -2.47
CA ARG A 217 10.96 2.90 -1.86
C ARG A 217 10.27 1.99 -2.88
N LEU A 218 9.66 2.57 -3.91
CA LEU A 218 9.00 1.79 -4.96
C LEU A 218 10.02 0.94 -5.74
N ARG A 219 11.23 1.47 -5.98
CA ARG A 219 12.32 0.70 -6.60
C ARG A 219 12.82 -0.43 -5.72
N ASP A 220 13.00 -0.19 -4.42
CA ASP A 220 13.45 -1.19 -3.45
C ASP A 220 12.45 -2.36 -3.35
N MET A 221 11.16 -2.07 -3.47
CA MET A 221 10.10 -3.07 -3.56
C MET A 221 10.14 -3.89 -4.87
N GLY A 222 10.82 -3.41 -5.91
CA GLY A 222 10.93 -4.07 -7.21
C GLY A 222 10.04 -3.48 -8.31
N LEU A 223 9.52 -2.26 -8.11
CA LEU A 223 8.86 -1.50 -9.18
C LEU A 223 9.89 -0.70 -10.00
N VAL A 224 9.48 -0.30 -11.20
CA VAL A 224 10.36 0.29 -12.21
C VAL A 224 9.70 1.59 -12.67
N GLU A 225 10.45 2.68 -12.59
CA GLU A 225 9.97 3.99 -13.04
C GLU A 225 9.77 4.00 -14.57
N GLY A 226 8.73 4.69 -15.03
CA GLY A 226 8.29 4.70 -16.43
C GLY A 226 7.41 3.52 -16.81
N VAL A 227 7.45 2.42 -16.04
CA VAL A 227 6.70 1.18 -16.30
C VAL A 227 5.59 0.97 -15.28
N HIS A 228 5.96 0.94 -14.00
CA HIS A 228 5.07 0.68 -12.89
C HIS A 228 4.57 1.97 -12.24
N PHE A 229 5.38 3.03 -12.29
CA PHE A 229 5.03 4.33 -11.75
C PHE A 229 5.72 5.45 -12.53
N SER A 230 5.19 6.67 -12.48
CA SER A 230 5.81 7.86 -13.06
C SER A 230 6.11 8.90 -12.00
N VAL A 231 7.16 9.67 -12.22
CA VAL A 231 7.65 10.69 -11.28
C VAL A 231 7.69 12.03 -11.99
N ARG A 232 7.27 13.08 -11.27
CA ARG A 232 7.50 14.47 -11.64
C ARG A 232 8.08 15.21 -10.45
N MET A 233 9.26 15.79 -10.62
CA MET A 233 9.89 16.61 -9.58
C MET A 233 9.15 17.95 -9.40
N PRO A 234 9.11 18.50 -8.18
CA PRO A 234 8.60 19.85 -7.95
C PRO A 234 9.56 20.88 -8.58
N GLU A 235 9.02 21.83 -9.33
CA GLU A 235 9.77 22.92 -9.97
C GLU A 235 9.06 24.25 -9.71
N GLY A 236 9.82 25.32 -9.43
CA GLY A 236 9.29 26.69 -9.33
C GLY A 236 8.19 26.90 -8.28
N GLY A 237 8.20 26.13 -7.18
CA GLY A 237 7.16 26.19 -6.14
C GLY A 237 5.89 25.37 -6.45
N GLY A 238 5.85 24.64 -7.57
CA GLY A 238 4.79 23.70 -7.90
C GLY A 238 4.92 22.33 -7.20
N GLU A 239 3.82 21.61 -7.07
CA GLU A 239 3.80 20.25 -6.52
C GLU A 239 4.47 19.24 -7.47
N GLY A 240 5.39 18.43 -6.93
CA GLY A 240 5.83 17.19 -7.55
C GLY A 240 4.85 16.06 -7.25
N TYR A 241 4.95 14.96 -8.00
CA TYR A 241 4.13 13.78 -7.77
C TYR A 241 4.78 12.47 -8.17
N VAL A 242 4.35 11.40 -7.51
CA VAL A 242 4.59 10.01 -7.89
C VAL A 242 3.23 9.39 -8.21
N SER A 243 3.02 8.92 -9.45
CA SER A 243 1.78 8.27 -9.87
C SER A 243 2.01 6.78 -10.09
N ILE A 244 1.26 5.94 -9.38
CA ILE A 244 1.32 4.48 -9.55
C ILE A 244 0.38 4.10 -10.68
N LEU A 245 0.93 3.43 -11.68
CA LEU A 245 0.17 2.96 -12.83
C LEU A 245 -0.58 1.68 -12.48
N LYS A 246 -1.61 1.33 -13.25
CA LYS A 246 -2.36 0.06 -13.11
C LYS A 246 -1.39 -1.12 -13.03
N ASP A 247 -0.42 -1.15 -13.94
CA ASP A 247 0.57 -2.22 -14.05
C ASP A 247 1.53 -2.25 -12.84
N GLY A 248 1.78 -1.10 -12.20
CA GLY A 248 2.53 -1.03 -10.96
C GLY A 248 1.80 -1.65 -9.77
N LEU A 249 0.48 -1.42 -9.65
CA LEU A 249 -0.32 -2.07 -8.62
C LEU A 249 -0.45 -3.58 -8.89
N MET A 250 -0.60 -4.00 -10.15
CA MET A 250 -0.57 -5.42 -10.52
C MET A 250 0.76 -6.06 -10.18
N ARG A 251 1.89 -5.39 -10.47
CA ARG A 251 3.22 -5.89 -10.15
C ARG A 251 3.44 -5.99 -8.64
N ALA A 252 3.03 -5.00 -7.87
CA ALA A 252 3.08 -5.05 -6.41
C ALA A 252 2.22 -6.22 -5.87
N ALA A 253 1.02 -6.42 -6.42
CA ALA A 253 0.18 -7.55 -6.06
C ALA A 253 0.83 -8.91 -6.39
N TRP A 254 1.48 -9.05 -7.54
CA TRP A 254 2.24 -10.24 -7.88
C TRP A 254 3.42 -10.48 -6.93
N LEU A 255 4.21 -9.43 -6.67
CA LEU A 255 5.35 -9.46 -5.74
C LEU A 255 4.91 -9.84 -4.32
N SER A 256 3.71 -9.45 -3.89
CA SER A 256 3.15 -9.83 -2.59
C SER A 256 2.92 -11.33 -2.41
N VAL A 257 2.95 -12.12 -3.49
CA VAL A 257 2.82 -13.58 -3.45
C VAL A 257 4.13 -14.26 -3.86
N HIS A 258 4.74 -13.80 -4.96
CA HIS A 258 5.84 -14.46 -5.65
C HIS A 258 7.20 -13.75 -5.50
N GLY A 259 7.25 -12.60 -4.82
CA GLY A 259 8.50 -11.89 -4.56
C GLY A 259 9.43 -12.64 -3.59
N GLY A 260 10.70 -12.26 -3.58
CA GLY A 260 11.63 -12.68 -2.51
C GLY A 260 11.17 -12.17 -1.15
N GLU A 261 11.68 -12.73 -0.05
CA GLU A 261 11.16 -12.50 1.31
C GLU A 261 10.89 -11.03 1.65
N GLU A 262 11.90 -10.17 1.49
CA GLU A 262 11.78 -8.74 1.79
C GLU A 262 10.86 -8.00 0.81
N GLN A 263 11.02 -8.25 -0.50
CA GLN A 263 10.17 -7.64 -1.53
C GLN A 263 8.69 -8.03 -1.36
N ARG A 264 8.44 -9.28 -0.99
CA ARG A 264 7.10 -9.82 -0.77
C ARG A 264 6.43 -9.14 0.41
N ARG A 265 7.17 -8.93 1.51
CA ARG A 265 6.69 -8.21 2.68
C ARG A 265 6.34 -6.76 2.33
N LEU A 266 7.28 -6.03 1.72
CA LEU A 266 7.07 -4.63 1.32
C LEU A 266 5.88 -4.48 0.35
N ALA A 267 5.77 -5.39 -0.62
CA ALA A 267 4.69 -5.38 -1.59
C ALA A 267 3.33 -5.75 -1.00
N ALA A 268 3.28 -6.71 -0.08
CA ALA A 268 2.06 -7.05 0.65
C ALA A 268 1.57 -5.86 1.50
N GLU A 269 2.48 -5.22 2.23
CA GLU A 269 2.19 -4.05 3.07
C GLU A 269 1.69 -2.87 2.22
N PHE A 270 2.32 -2.61 1.06
CA PHE A 270 1.90 -1.58 0.12
C PHE A 270 0.52 -1.86 -0.48
N VAL A 271 0.26 -3.07 -0.95
CA VAL A 271 -1.03 -3.47 -1.54
C VAL A 271 -2.15 -3.33 -0.52
N GLU A 272 -1.95 -3.79 0.69
CA GLU A 272 -2.92 -3.65 1.77
C GLU A 272 -3.20 -2.17 2.08
N TYR A 273 -2.15 -1.35 2.11
CA TYR A 273 -2.28 0.10 2.31
C TYR A 273 -3.09 0.76 1.18
N ILE A 274 -2.79 0.46 -0.08
CA ILE A 274 -3.56 1.01 -1.22
C ILE A 274 -5.03 0.55 -1.19
N LEU A 275 -5.30 -0.70 -0.83
CA LEU A 275 -6.67 -1.20 -0.68
C LEU A 275 -7.41 -0.50 0.46
N GLN A 276 -6.72 -0.22 1.58
CA GLN A 276 -7.26 0.60 2.66
C GLN A 276 -7.61 2.00 2.17
N ARG A 277 -6.68 2.69 1.49
CA ARG A 277 -6.92 4.01 0.88
C ARG A 277 -8.07 3.99 -0.13
N ALA A 278 -8.22 2.90 -0.89
CA ALA A 278 -9.30 2.74 -1.84
C ALA A 278 -10.67 2.59 -1.15
N ARG A 279 -10.75 1.93 0.02
CA ARG A 279 -11.99 1.90 0.83
C ARG A 279 -12.41 3.29 1.27
N GLU A 280 -11.45 4.13 1.68
CA GLU A 280 -11.73 5.53 2.03
C GLU A 280 -12.21 6.35 0.83
N GLY A 281 -11.79 5.99 -0.39
CA GLY A 281 -12.25 6.61 -1.64
C GLY A 281 -13.66 6.18 -2.07
N GLY A 282 -14.24 5.16 -1.43
CA GLY A 282 -15.58 4.64 -1.71
C GLY A 282 -15.59 3.24 -2.33
N ASP A 283 -16.74 2.56 -2.28
CA ASP A 283 -16.89 1.16 -2.67
C ASP A 283 -16.49 0.85 -4.11
N ASP A 284 -16.78 1.76 -5.04
CA ASP A 284 -16.41 1.61 -6.45
C ASP A 284 -14.89 1.67 -6.65
N VAL A 285 -14.21 2.56 -5.91
CA VAL A 285 -12.74 2.69 -5.91
C VAL A 285 -12.12 1.40 -5.35
N TYR A 286 -12.62 0.93 -4.20
CA TYR A 286 -12.19 -0.31 -3.59
C TYR A 286 -12.38 -1.52 -4.50
N ARG A 287 -13.56 -1.66 -5.11
CA ARG A 287 -13.86 -2.77 -6.05
C ARG A 287 -12.89 -2.77 -7.21
N LYS A 288 -12.56 -1.60 -7.77
CA LYS A 288 -11.63 -1.47 -8.89
C LYS A 288 -10.18 -1.80 -8.49
N ALA A 289 -9.73 -1.28 -7.35
CA ALA A 289 -8.40 -1.60 -6.83
C ALA A 289 -8.27 -3.09 -6.49
N LEU A 290 -9.30 -3.68 -5.89
CA LEU A 290 -9.33 -5.10 -5.56
C LEU A 290 -9.30 -5.99 -6.81
N GLU A 291 -10.02 -5.62 -7.87
CA GLU A 291 -9.97 -6.32 -9.16
C GLU A 291 -8.53 -6.34 -9.71
N ILE A 292 -7.83 -5.20 -9.69
CA ILE A 292 -6.45 -5.08 -10.16
C ILE A 292 -5.51 -5.94 -9.31
N VAL A 293 -5.65 -5.90 -7.99
CA VAL A 293 -4.84 -6.69 -7.06
C VAL A 293 -5.06 -8.19 -7.27
N LYS A 294 -6.32 -8.64 -7.41
CA LYS A 294 -6.64 -10.04 -7.68
C LYS A 294 -5.97 -10.51 -8.98
N ARG A 295 -6.13 -9.76 -10.07
CA ARG A 295 -5.48 -10.08 -11.36
C ARG A 295 -3.96 -10.17 -11.24
N GLY A 296 -3.32 -9.24 -10.52
CA GLY A 296 -1.88 -9.28 -10.31
C GLY A 296 -1.41 -10.54 -9.56
N ARG A 297 -2.16 -10.98 -8.55
CA ARG A 297 -1.88 -12.22 -7.80
C ARG A 297 -2.10 -13.49 -8.60
N GLU A 298 -2.94 -13.45 -9.63
CA GLU A 298 -3.24 -14.61 -10.49
C GLU A 298 -2.19 -14.83 -11.58
N VAL A 299 -1.25 -13.90 -11.81
CA VAL A 299 -0.22 -14.05 -12.84
C VAL A 299 0.66 -15.27 -12.53
N GLY A 300 0.69 -16.22 -13.45
CA GLY A 300 1.41 -17.49 -13.32
C GLY A 300 0.83 -18.48 -12.31
N SER A 301 -0.40 -18.30 -11.82
CA SER A 301 -1.00 -19.17 -10.81
C SER A 301 -1.68 -20.42 -11.37
N LEU A 302 -1.92 -20.48 -12.68
CA LEU A 302 -2.62 -21.57 -13.36
C LEU A 302 -1.70 -22.34 -14.31
N ARG A 303 -2.12 -23.54 -14.72
CA ARG A 303 -1.48 -24.32 -15.79
C ARG A 303 -2.41 -24.48 -16.97
N LEU A 304 -1.88 -24.40 -18.18
CA LEU A 304 -2.66 -24.55 -19.40
C LEU A 304 -3.39 -25.90 -19.42
N THR A 305 -2.69 -26.97 -19.03
CA THR A 305 -3.21 -28.35 -19.05
C THR A 305 -4.33 -28.62 -18.04
N ASP A 306 -4.63 -27.69 -17.13
CA ASP A 306 -5.73 -27.82 -16.18
C ASP A 306 -7.08 -27.56 -16.85
N ILE A 307 -7.11 -26.90 -18.01
CA ILE A 307 -8.32 -26.67 -18.80
C ILE A 307 -8.67 -27.94 -19.58
N LYS A 308 -9.60 -28.74 -19.06
CA LYS A 308 -10.09 -29.99 -19.67
C LYS A 308 -11.61 -29.95 -19.80
N GLY A 309 -12.11 -30.03 -21.03
CA GLY A 309 -13.54 -30.05 -21.31
C GLY A 309 -14.30 -28.79 -20.89
N ALA A 310 -13.65 -27.62 -20.92
CA ALA A 310 -14.28 -26.35 -20.55
C ALA A 310 -15.36 -25.97 -21.58
N GLU A 311 -16.58 -25.74 -21.09
CA GLU A 311 -17.70 -25.34 -21.94
C GLU A 311 -17.81 -23.82 -22.03
N VAL A 312 -17.79 -23.30 -23.25
CA VAL A 312 -17.93 -21.86 -23.51
C VAL A 312 -18.97 -21.60 -24.58
N LEU A 313 -19.66 -20.46 -24.47
CA LEU A 313 -20.62 -20.00 -25.47
C LEU A 313 -19.97 -18.95 -26.35
N ILE A 314 -19.98 -19.13 -27.67
CA ILE A 314 -19.60 -18.12 -28.68
C ILE A 314 -20.83 -17.87 -29.54
N GLU A 315 -21.30 -16.62 -29.61
CA GLU A 315 -22.52 -16.27 -30.35
C GLU A 315 -23.73 -17.20 -30.04
N GLY A 316 -23.83 -17.70 -28.81
CA GLY A 316 -24.89 -18.61 -28.37
C GLY A 316 -24.66 -20.09 -28.70
N ARG A 317 -23.58 -20.45 -29.39
CA ARG A 317 -23.19 -21.84 -29.66
C ARG A 317 -22.20 -22.34 -28.62
N ARG A 318 -22.40 -23.58 -28.18
CA ARG A 318 -21.57 -24.23 -27.16
C ARG A 318 -20.37 -24.90 -27.81
N HIS A 319 -19.18 -24.60 -27.28
CA HIS A 319 -17.92 -25.22 -27.65
C HIS A 319 -17.28 -25.88 -26.43
N VAL A 320 -16.65 -27.03 -26.64
CA VAL A 320 -15.91 -27.76 -25.60
C VAL A 320 -14.42 -27.63 -25.88
N VAL A 321 -13.66 -27.11 -24.91
CA VAL A 321 -12.23 -26.79 -25.05
C VAL A 321 -11.40 -27.63 -24.09
N SER A 322 -10.38 -28.32 -24.62
CA SER A 322 -9.34 -28.99 -23.83
C SER A 322 -7.96 -28.53 -24.28
N VAL A 323 -7.16 -28.03 -23.36
CA VAL A 323 -5.81 -27.51 -23.67
C VAL A 323 -4.77 -28.57 -23.35
N LEU A 324 -3.92 -28.87 -24.33
CA LEU A 324 -2.90 -29.92 -24.27
C LEU A 324 -1.54 -29.37 -23.86
N GLY A 325 -1.29 -28.09 -24.08
CA GLY A 325 -0.06 -27.41 -23.71
C GLY A 325 0.15 -26.15 -24.54
N GLY A 326 1.28 -25.49 -24.34
CA GLY A 326 1.63 -24.28 -25.07
C GLY A 326 2.83 -23.58 -24.47
N GLY A 327 3.20 -22.48 -25.10
CA GLY A 327 4.31 -21.64 -24.66
C GLY A 327 4.25 -20.28 -25.33
N ALA A 328 5.09 -19.37 -24.85
CA ALA A 328 5.24 -18.05 -25.42
C ALA A 328 6.72 -17.73 -25.64
N GLN A 329 7.02 -17.08 -26.77
CA GLN A 329 8.37 -16.70 -27.14
C GLN A 329 8.40 -15.28 -27.73
N THR A 330 9.52 -14.60 -27.56
CA THR A 330 9.74 -13.30 -28.19
C THR A 330 10.49 -13.46 -29.50
N GLU A 331 10.06 -12.75 -30.53
CA GLU A 331 10.66 -12.78 -31.87
C GLU A 331 10.89 -11.35 -32.37
N ARG A 332 11.90 -11.14 -33.21
CA ARG A 332 12.09 -9.86 -33.89
C ARG A 332 11.39 -9.89 -35.24
N SER A 333 10.55 -8.90 -35.50
CA SER A 333 10.00 -8.67 -36.83
C SER A 333 11.10 -8.24 -37.80
N TYR A 334 10.81 -8.32 -39.10
CA TYR A 334 11.68 -7.79 -40.16
C TYR A 334 11.96 -6.28 -40.00
N SER A 335 11.04 -5.54 -39.37
CA SER A 335 11.19 -4.12 -39.03
C SER A 335 11.95 -3.88 -37.71
N GLY A 336 12.54 -4.92 -37.12
CA GLY A 336 13.30 -4.85 -35.86
C GLY A 336 12.44 -4.75 -34.59
N ARG A 337 11.11 -4.84 -34.70
CA ARG A 337 10.20 -4.73 -33.54
C ARG A 337 10.11 -6.06 -32.80
N THR A 338 10.15 -6.02 -31.48
CA THR A 338 9.95 -7.21 -30.64
C THR A 338 8.47 -7.58 -30.61
N LEU A 339 8.13 -8.77 -31.10
CA LEU A 339 6.81 -9.38 -31.04
C LEU A 339 6.78 -10.48 -29.98
N LEU A 340 5.61 -10.74 -29.42
CA LEU A 340 5.36 -11.86 -28.53
C LEU A 340 4.47 -12.85 -29.26
N LYS A 341 4.97 -14.06 -29.44
CA LYS A 341 4.27 -15.15 -30.09
C LYS A 341 3.78 -16.13 -29.04
N ILE A 342 2.49 -16.35 -28.96
CA ILE A 342 1.86 -17.33 -28.07
C ILE A 342 1.34 -18.48 -28.94
N THR A 343 1.78 -19.70 -28.62
CA THR A 343 1.34 -20.92 -29.30
C THR A 343 0.70 -21.86 -28.29
N ILE A 344 -0.53 -22.29 -28.55
CA ILE A 344 -1.30 -23.16 -27.66
C ILE A 344 -1.85 -24.33 -28.48
N THR A 345 -1.51 -25.53 -28.05
CA THR A 345 -2.09 -26.77 -28.58
C THR A 345 -3.36 -27.07 -27.82
N ALA A 346 -4.48 -27.15 -28.53
CA ALA A 346 -5.78 -27.43 -27.92
C ALA A 346 -6.66 -28.28 -28.84
N GLU A 347 -7.62 -28.96 -28.23
CA GLU A 347 -8.74 -29.60 -28.89
C GLU A 347 -10.00 -28.77 -28.63
N VAL A 348 -10.67 -28.35 -29.71
CA VAL A 348 -11.95 -27.63 -29.64
C VAL A 348 -12.96 -28.38 -30.49
N ASP A 349 -14.04 -28.85 -29.88
CA ASP A 349 -15.07 -29.68 -30.50
C ASP A 349 -14.51 -30.90 -31.26
N GLY A 350 -13.55 -31.60 -30.64
CA GLY A 350 -12.89 -32.76 -31.23
C GLY A 350 -11.84 -32.44 -32.30
N VAL A 351 -11.59 -31.15 -32.60
CA VAL A 351 -10.56 -30.72 -33.55
C VAL A 351 -9.30 -30.31 -32.80
N ARG A 352 -8.27 -31.16 -32.85
CA ARG A 352 -6.94 -30.87 -32.30
C ARG A 352 -6.13 -29.97 -33.23
N ARG A 353 -5.55 -28.89 -32.67
CA ARG A 353 -4.74 -27.94 -33.45
C ARG A 353 -3.79 -27.12 -32.58
N ASP A 354 -2.78 -26.55 -33.23
CA ASP A 354 -1.96 -25.48 -32.69
C ASP A 354 -2.51 -24.12 -33.12
N TYR A 355 -2.89 -23.32 -32.14
CA TYR A 355 -3.36 -21.96 -32.30
C TYR A 355 -2.23 -20.99 -31.99
N GLU A 356 -2.09 -19.98 -32.83
CA GLU A 356 -1.00 -19.01 -32.74
C GLU A 356 -1.57 -17.59 -32.72
N VAL A 357 -1.19 -16.81 -31.72
CA VAL A 357 -1.52 -15.39 -31.60
C VAL A 357 -0.22 -14.61 -31.47
N THR A 358 -0.02 -13.63 -32.35
CA THR A 358 1.17 -12.77 -32.30
C THR A 358 0.80 -11.38 -31.81
N PHE A 359 1.35 -11.01 -30.66
CA PHE A 359 1.23 -9.70 -30.04
C PHE A 359 2.33 -8.77 -30.53
N GLY A 360 1.91 -7.59 -30.95
CA GLY A 360 2.77 -6.45 -31.23
C GLY A 360 2.32 -5.24 -30.43
N ARG A 361 3.14 -4.21 -30.46
CA ARG A 361 2.81 -2.90 -29.90
C ARG A 361 2.50 -1.91 -31.02
N TYR A 362 1.40 -1.18 -30.87
CA TYR A 362 0.89 -0.31 -31.93
C TYR A 362 0.43 1.05 -31.39
N GLY A 363 0.57 2.07 -32.25
CA GLY A 363 0.12 3.43 -32.00
C GLY A 363 1.03 4.23 -31.06
N LYS A 364 0.66 5.49 -30.82
CA LYS A 364 1.39 6.41 -29.93
C LYS A 364 1.35 5.96 -28.46
N ASP A 365 0.30 5.23 -28.08
CA ASP A 365 0.10 4.75 -26.71
C ASP A 365 0.70 3.35 -26.47
N ASN A 366 1.51 2.84 -27.40
CA ASN A 366 2.19 1.53 -27.28
C ASN A 366 1.21 0.38 -26.88
N LYS A 367 0.02 0.32 -27.51
CA LYS A 367 -1.02 -0.64 -27.14
C LYS A 367 -0.62 -2.06 -27.54
N ALA A 368 -0.75 -3.01 -26.62
CA ALA A 368 -0.57 -4.42 -26.90
C ALA A 368 -1.78 -4.98 -27.67
N LEU A 369 -1.56 -5.38 -28.92
CA LEU A 369 -2.57 -6.01 -29.76
C LEU A 369 -2.03 -7.33 -30.33
N GLY A 370 -2.76 -8.40 -30.05
CA GLY A 370 -2.57 -9.74 -30.58
C GLY A 370 -3.40 -9.94 -31.84
N ARG A 371 -2.82 -10.53 -32.87
CA ARG A 371 -3.54 -10.91 -34.08
C ARG A 371 -3.27 -12.35 -34.44
N ALA A 372 -4.31 -13.03 -34.89
CA ALA A 372 -4.25 -14.35 -35.50
C ALA A 372 -5.11 -14.34 -36.76
N THR A 373 -4.62 -14.97 -37.83
CA THR A 373 -5.40 -15.14 -39.06
C THR A 373 -5.89 -16.58 -39.12
N ALA A 374 -7.20 -16.75 -39.27
CA ALA A 374 -7.81 -18.07 -39.41
C ALA A 374 -7.34 -18.74 -40.72
N ARG A 375 -7.03 -20.03 -40.66
CA ARG A 375 -6.48 -20.75 -41.82
C ARG A 375 -7.58 -21.31 -42.70
N ALA A 376 -7.31 -21.31 -44.00
CA ALA A 376 -8.25 -21.76 -45.03
C ALA A 376 -8.44 -23.27 -45.07
N ASP A 377 -7.36 -23.98 -44.76
CA ASP A 377 -7.19 -25.44 -44.77
C ASP A 377 -7.63 -26.08 -43.44
N ALA A 378 -8.08 -25.28 -42.47
CA ALA A 378 -8.62 -25.79 -41.24
C ALA A 378 -9.96 -26.54 -41.47
N PRO A 379 -10.29 -27.57 -40.67
CA PRO A 379 -11.59 -28.22 -40.75
C PRO A 379 -12.76 -27.23 -40.62
N GLY A 380 -13.67 -27.23 -41.58
CA GLY A 380 -14.78 -26.26 -41.65
C GLY A 380 -14.40 -24.87 -42.17
N GLY A 381 -13.17 -24.69 -42.68
CA GLY A 381 -12.70 -23.44 -43.27
C GLY A 381 -12.40 -22.33 -42.27
N ARG A 382 -12.23 -21.10 -42.78
CA ARG A 382 -11.77 -19.94 -42.00
C ARG A 382 -12.75 -19.53 -40.89
N GLU A 383 -14.05 -19.62 -41.14
CA GLU A 383 -15.08 -19.20 -40.17
C GLU A 383 -15.06 -20.11 -38.94
N ALA A 384 -15.13 -21.43 -39.14
CA ALA A 384 -15.07 -22.40 -38.07
C ALA A 384 -13.73 -22.33 -37.31
N ASP A 385 -12.63 -22.02 -38.01
CA ASP A 385 -11.32 -21.86 -37.38
C ASP A 385 -11.20 -20.61 -36.50
N ALA A 386 -11.78 -19.50 -36.95
CA ALA A 386 -11.88 -18.28 -36.14
C ALA A 386 -12.77 -18.51 -34.91
N GLU A 387 -13.92 -19.18 -35.08
CA GLU A 387 -14.86 -19.51 -34.00
C GLU A 387 -14.21 -20.41 -32.93
N ARG A 388 -13.48 -21.46 -33.34
CA ARG A 388 -12.73 -22.32 -32.40
C ARG A 388 -11.62 -21.57 -31.66
N LEU A 389 -10.90 -20.67 -32.35
CA LEU A 389 -9.91 -19.82 -31.70
C LEU A 389 -10.56 -18.87 -30.69
N SER A 390 -11.71 -18.29 -31.02
CA SER A 390 -12.48 -17.45 -30.08
C SER A 390 -12.94 -18.24 -28.86
N ALA A 391 -13.41 -19.48 -29.04
CA ALA A 391 -13.75 -20.38 -27.94
C ALA A 391 -12.54 -20.65 -27.02
N LEU A 392 -11.38 -20.97 -27.60
CA LEU A 392 -10.14 -21.17 -26.85
C LEU A 392 -9.73 -19.92 -26.05
N ILE A 393 -9.76 -18.74 -26.67
CA ILE A 393 -9.42 -17.47 -26.01
C ILE A 393 -10.40 -17.17 -24.87
N LYS A 394 -11.70 -17.39 -25.09
CA LYS A 394 -12.72 -17.19 -24.05
C LYS A 394 -12.55 -18.17 -22.90
N ALA A 395 -12.25 -19.44 -23.17
CA ALA A 395 -11.99 -20.44 -22.14
C ALA A 395 -10.78 -20.06 -21.27
N LEU A 396 -9.73 -19.53 -21.90
CA LEU A 396 -8.50 -19.18 -21.20
C LEU A 396 -8.60 -17.85 -20.43
N THR A 397 -9.29 -16.86 -20.98
CA THR A 397 -9.25 -15.46 -20.48
C THR A 397 -10.59 -14.98 -19.90
N GLY A 398 -11.68 -15.71 -20.13
CA GLY A 398 -13.04 -15.30 -19.79
C GLY A 398 -13.62 -14.24 -20.71
N ARG A 399 -12.91 -13.80 -21.75
CA ARG A 399 -13.38 -12.77 -22.71
C ARG A 399 -13.30 -13.23 -24.15
N GLU A 400 -14.29 -12.83 -24.93
CA GLU A 400 -14.32 -13.06 -26.37
C GLU A 400 -13.41 -12.07 -27.11
N PRO A 401 -12.58 -12.54 -28.05
CA PRO A 401 -11.79 -11.67 -28.91
C PRO A 401 -12.67 -11.00 -29.98
N TRP A 402 -12.12 -9.98 -30.64
CA TRP A 402 -12.79 -9.37 -31.80
C TRP A 402 -12.51 -10.17 -33.06
N VAL A 403 -13.55 -10.52 -33.81
CA VAL A 403 -13.43 -11.25 -35.07
C VAL A 403 -13.96 -10.39 -36.20
N TYR A 404 -13.15 -10.20 -37.25
CA TYR A 404 -13.57 -9.43 -38.43
C TYR A 404 -12.92 -9.94 -39.71
N ARG A 405 -13.56 -9.64 -40.84
CA ARG A 405 -13.09 -10.01 -42.18
C ARG A 405 -12.32 -8.87 -42.83
N VAL A 406 -11.13 -9.17 -43.36
CA VAL A 406 -10.30 -8.24 -44.13
C VAL A 406 -9.95 -8.90 -45.46
N GLY A 407 -10.62 -8.48 -46.53
CA GLY A 407 -10.54 -9.15 -47.82
C GLY A 407 -10.90 -10.63 -47.68
N ASN A 408 -10.01 -11.53 -48.12
CA ASN A 408 -10.21 -12.98 -48.02
C ASN A 408 -9.66 -13.61 -46.71
N LYS A 409 -9.29 -12.78 -45.72
CA LYS A 409 -8.76 -13.21 -44.43
C LYS A 409 -9.80 -12.98 -43.34
N MET A 410 -9.84 -13.89 -42.36
CA MET A 410 -10.60 -13.71 -41.12
C MET A 410 -9.60 -13.53 -39.99
N VAL A 411 -9.69 -12.40 -39.30
CA VAL A 411 -8.73 -11.98 -38.29
C VAL A 411 -9.40 -12.05 -36.93
N VAL A 412 -8.73 -12.72 -35.99
CA VAL A 412 -9.05 -12.71 -34.57
C VAL A 412 -8.06 -11.76 -33.89
N GLU A 413 -8.59 -10.75 -33.22
CA GLU A 413 -7.81 -9.69 -32.56
C GLU A 413 -8.01 -9.72 -31.05
N CYS A 414 -6.90 -9.71 -30.32
CA CYS A 414 -6.82 -9.75 -28.87
C CYS A 414 -6.25 -8.43 -28.34
N GLY A 415 -6.97 -7.78 -27.43
CA GLY A 415 -6.47 -6.62 -26.68
C GLY A 415 -5.66 -6.98 -25.43
N GLY A 416 -5.23 -5.96 -24.69
CA GLY A 416 -4.46 -6.10 -23.46
C GLY A 416 -5.14 -6.94 -22.37
N GLU A 417 -6.48 -6.91 -22.27
CA GLU A 417 -7.20 -7.74 -21.29
C GLU A 417 -7.10 -9.25 -21.59
N HIS A 418 -7.00 -9.63 -22.86
CA HIS A 418 -6.74 -11.01 -23.24
C HIS A 418 -5.31 -11.40 -22.86
N LEU A 419 -4.35 -10.47 -23.05
CA LEU A 419 -2.96 -10.68 -22.64
C LEU A 419 -2.83 -10.83 -21.11
N ASP A 420 -3.55 -10.01 -20.33
CA ASP A 420 -3.68 -10.15 -18.87
C ASP A 420 -4.23 -11.55 -18.51
N GLY A 421 -5.22 -12.04 -19.25
CA GLY A 421 -5.79 -13.38 -19.07
C GLY A 421 -4.79 -14.50 -19.38
N PHE A 422 -4.03 -14.39 -20.46
CA PHE A 422 -2.96 -15.34 -20.80
C PHE A 422 -1.83 -15.35 -19.76
N ALA A 423 -1.52 -14.19 -19.16
CA ALA A 423 -0.49 -14.08 -18.14
C ALA A 423 -0.79 -14.88 -16.85
N ARG A 424 -2.02 -15.36 -16.65
CA ARG A 424 -2.38 -16.24 -15.54
C ARG A 424 -1.74 -17.62 -15.62
N TYR A 425 -1.35 -18.06 -16.81
CA TYR A 425 -0.79 -19.39 -17.04
C TYR A 425 0.73 -19.36 -16.89
N ALA A 426 1.27 -20.23 -16.03
CA ALA A 426 2.69 -20.30 -15.71
C ALA A 426 3.58 -20.48 -16.96
N GLU A 427 3.10 -21.25 -17.94
CA GLU A 427 3.79 -21.52 -19.20
C GLU A 427 3.94 -20.27 -20.09
N LEU A 428 3.15 -19.23 -19.84
CA LEU A 428 3.11 -18.00 -20.65
C LEU A 428 3.61 -16.77 -19.87
N ALA A 429 3.42 -16.76 -18.55
CA ALA A 429 3.60 -15.59 -17.70
C ALA A 429 4.98 -14.92 -17.81
N ASP A 430 6.05 -15.72 -17.80
CA ASP A 430 7.43 -15.21 -17.83
C ASP A 430 7.77 -14.54 -19.16
N ALA A 431 7.37 -15.15 -20.28
CA ALA A 431 7.59 -14.61 -21.61
C ALA A 431 6.75 -13.34 -21.84
N ILE A 432 5.49 -13.33 -21.39
CA ILE A 432 4.63 -12.14 -21.44
C ILE A 432 5.27 -11.01 -20.61
N THR A 433 5.64 -11.28 -19.37
CA THR A 433 6.27 -10.28 -18.48
C THR A 433 7.57 -9.73 -19.06
N SER A 434 8.40 -10.59 -19.63
CA SER A 434 9.66 -10.19 -20.26
C SER A 434 9.43 -9.33 -21.51
N TRP A 435 8.45 -9.68 -22.34
CA TRP A 435 8.09 -8.90 -23.51
C TRP A 435 7.55 -7.52 -23.16
N LEU A 436 6.72 -7.42 -22.11
CA LEU A 436 6.20 -6.14 -21.62
C LEU A 436 7.36 -5.20 -21.25
N LYS A 437 8.38 -5.70 -20.52
CA LYS A 437 9.59 -4.94 -20.14
C LYS A 437 10.46 -4.48 -21.33
N ILE A 438 10.60 -5.31 -22.37
CA ILE A 438 11.47 -5.01 -23.52
C ILE A 438 10.85 -3.92 -24.40
N ALA A 439 9.53 -3.94 -24.55
CA ALA A 439 8.80 -2.96 -25.36
C ALA A 439 8.78 -1.54 -24.77
N GLU A 440 9.42 -1.34 -23.63
CA GLU A 440 9.46 -0.09 -22.84
C GLU A 440 10.85 0.58 -22.86
N ARG A 441 11.82 -0.01 -23.60
CA ARG A 441 13.07 0.63 -24.02
C ARG A 441 12.96 1.06 -25.48
#